data_AF-A0A960ULC7-F1
#
_entry.id   AF-A0A960ULC7-F1
#
_cell.length_a   1.000
_cell.length_b   1.000
_cell.length_c   1.000
_cell.angle_alpha   90.00
_cell.angle_beta   90.00
_cell.angle_gamma   90.00
#
_symmetry.space_group_name_H-M   'P 1'
#
loop_
_entity.id
_entity.type
_entity.pdbx_description
1 polymer ?
#
loop_
_entity_poly.entity_id
_entity_poly.type
_entity_poly.pdbx_seq_one_letter_code
_entity_poly.pdbx_strand_id
1 'polypeptide(L)'
;MCGISGIMHLDPQRPVSPATLVRMAAIQYHRGPDDFGWKTIEGRGVGMSHARLSIIDLHESGRQPFWSDDETLLMAHNGEFYDYKRIRTDLSARGYRFRTKSDSEIVMNLYPDKGFEPLLKDLRGEFAFSLYDKNLDRLYLVRDRFGIKPLYWINTGKSFVYGSEIKSIL
;
A
#
# COMPACT_ATOMS: atom_id res chain seq x y z
N MET A 1 10.06 11.09 -1.28
CA MET A 1 9.50 9.92 -0.57
C MET A 1 8.09 9.73 -1.06
N CYS A 2 7.56 8.54 -1.28
CA CYS A 2 6.17 8.43 -1.74
C CYS A 2 5.14 9.01 -0.74
N GLY A 3 3.90 9.12 -1.18
CA GLY A 3 2.73 9.38 -0.37
C GLY A 3 1.70 8.27 -0.57
N ILE A 4 1.16 7.71 0.51
CA ILE A 4 0.02 6.79 0.45
C ILE A 4 -1.22 7.47 1.02
N SER A 5 -2.39 7.08 0.54
CA SER A 5 -3.67 7.51 1.09
C SER A 5 -4.77 6.51 0.74
N GLY A 6 -5.87 6.54 1.47
CA GLY A 6 -7.03 5.74 1.12
C GLY A 6 -8.22 5.95 2.04
N ILE A 7 -9.31 5.30 1.63
CA ILE A 7 -10.62 5.39 2.26
C ILE A 7 -11.19 3.96 2.34
N MET A 8 -11.74 3.60 3.50
CA MET A 8 -12.61 2.45 3.69
C MET A 8 -13.92 2.93 4.31
N HIS A 9 -15.01 2.87 3.55
CA HIS A 9 -16.34 3.12 4.07
C HIS A 9 -16.79 1.95 4.95
N LEU A 10 -17.52 2.26 6.04
CA LEU A 10 -18.11 1.22 6.88
C LEU A 10 -19.34 0.57 6.22
N ASP A 11 -19.93 1.26 5.24
CA ASP A 11 -20.92 0.70 4.32
C ASP A 11 -20.20 0.22 3.05
N PRO A 12 -20.10 -1.09 2.80
CA PRO A 12 -19.43 -1.63 1.62
C PRO A 12 -20.10 -1.25 0.29
N GLN A 13 -21.40 -0.92 0.33
CA GLN A 13 -22.15 -0.51 -0.86
C GLN A 13 -21.91 0.95 -1.23
N ARG A 14 -21.37 1.75 -0.30
CA ARG A 14 -20.98 3.13 -0.59
C ARG A 14 -19.69 3.13 -1.42
N PRO A 15 -19.71 3.59 -2.68
CA PRO A 15 -18.50 3.59 -3.51
C PRO A 15 -17.53 4.67 -3.07
N VAL A 16 -16.23 4.38 -3.15
CA VAL A 16 -15.18 5.40 -3.04
C VAL A 16 -15.02 6.09 -4.38
N SER A 17 -15.10 7.43 -4.39
CA SER A 17 -14.98 8.23 -5.60
C SER A 17 -13.53 8.25 -6.13
N PRO A 18 -13.26 7.83 -7.38
CA PRO A 18 -11.95 7.96 -8.00
C PRO A 18 -11.39 9.38 -7.99
N ALA A 19 -12.26 10.38 -8.24
CA ALA A 19 -11.86 11.79 -8.20
C ALA A 19 -11.35 12.21 -6.81
N THR A 20 -11.88 11.63 -5.74
CA THR A 20 -11.37 11.86 -4.38
C THR A 20 -9.98 11.26 -4.20
N LEU A 21 -9.77 10.02 -4.65
CA LEU A 21 -8.46 9.36 -4.58
C LEU A 21 -7.38 10.10 -5.38
N VAL A 22 -7.74 10.62 -6.56
CA VAL A 22 -6.86 11.48 -7.38
C VAL A 22 -6.49 12.75 -6.62
N ARG A 23 -7.45 13.44 -5.98
CA ARG A 23 -7.15 14.62 -5.15
C ARG A 23 -6.24 14.29 -3.96
N MET A 24 -6.46 13.15 -3.30
CA MET A 24 -5.59 12.71 -2.19
C MET A 24 -4.14 12.49 -2.65
N ALA A 25 -3.94 11.92 -3.86
CA ALA A 25 -2.61 11.80 -4.44
C ALA A 25 -2.02 13.16 -4.83
N ALA A 26 -2.81 14.05 -5.44
CA ALA A 26 -2.37 15.38 -5.86
C ALA A 26 -1.90 16.25 -4.69
N ILE A 27 -2.58 16.21 -3.53
CA ILE A 27 -2.15 16.89 -2.30
C ILE A 27 -0.78 16.40 -1.81
N GLN A 28 -0.41 15.16 -2.17
CA GLN A 28 0.86 14.54 -1.82
C GLN A 28 1.89 14.58 -2.96
N TYR A 29 1.65 15.36 -4.02
CA TYR A 29 2.54 15.48 -5.19
C TYR A 29 3.98 15.85 -4.81
N HIS A 30 4.16 16.76 -3.83
CA HIS A 30 5.50 17.17 -3.36
C HIS A 30 6.31 16.02 -2.74
N ARG A 31 5.64 14.93 -2.32
CA ARG A 31 6.29 13.72 -1.82
C ARG A 31 6.76 12.87 -3.01
N GLY A 32 5.84 12.59 -3.92
CA GLY A 32 6.04 11.73 -5.09
C GLY A 32 5.66 12.43 -6.40
N PRO A 33 6.58 13.21 -6.99
CA PRO A 33 6.30 14.03 -8.17
C PRO A 33 6.38 13.27 -9.51
N ASP A 34 6.87 12.03 -9.51
CA ASP A 34 7.19 11.32 -10.75
C ASP A 34 5.96 10.66 -11.38
N ASP A 35 5.04 10.15 -10.54
CA ASP A 35 3.82 9.49 -10.99
C ASP A 35 2.78 9.43 -9.85
N PHE A 36 1.54 9.09 -10.17
CA PHE A 36 0.50 8.79 -9.19
C PHE A 36 -0.36 7.62 -9.66
N GLY A 37 -1.03 6.95 -8.73
CA GLY A 37 -2.01 5.93 -9.05
C GLY A 37 -3.12 5.86 -8.02
N TRP A 38 -4.21 5.21 -8.42
CA TRP A 38 -5.35 4.95 -7.55
C TRP A 38 -6.06 3.68 -7.98
N LYS A 39 -6.70 3.01 -7.03
CA LYS A 39 -7.55 1.84 -7.26
C LYS A 39 -8.74 1.85 -6.32
N THR A 40 -9.87 1.35 -6.79
CA THR A 40 -11.10 1.13 -6.00
C THR A 40 -11.47 -0.35 -6.05
N ILE A 41 -12.14 -0.83 -5.01
CA ILE A 41 -12.66 -2.19 -4.94
C ILE A 41 -14.19 -2.12 -4.94
N GLU A 42 -14.78 -2.59 -6.03
CA GLU A 42 -16.23 -2.58 -6.21
C GLU A 42 -16.93 -3.42 -5.14
N GLY A 43 -18.05 -2.91 -4.62
CA GLY A 43 -18.85 -3.58 -3.58
C GLY A 43 -18.19 -3.70 -2.21
N ARG A 44 -17.02 -3.07 -2.00
CA ARG A 44 -16.29 -3.11 -0.72
C ARG A 44 -16.14 -1.75 -0.03
N GLY A 45 -16.49 -0.66 -0.70
CA GLY A 45 -16.30 0.68 -0.17
C GLY A 45 -14.83 1.03 0.13
N VAL A 46 -13.89 0.40 -0.57
CA VAL A 46 -12.44 0.58 -0.37
C VAL A 46 -11.80 1.25 -1.57
N GLY A 47 -10.91 2.20 -1.31
CA GLY A 47 -10.09 2.84 -2.32
C GLY A 47 -8.73 3.28 -1.77
N MET A 48 -7.71 3.20 -2.61
CA MET A 48 -6.34 3.57 -2.28
C MET A 48 -5.77 4.48 -3.35
N SER A 49 -4.85 5.36 -2.96
CA SER A 49 -4.06 6.17 -3.86
C SER A 49 -2.62 6.29 -3.40
N HIS A 50 -1.75 6.60 -4.35
CA HIS A 50 -0.32 6.70 -4.15
C HIS A 50 0.27 7.82 -5.01
N ALA A 51 1.14 8.63 -4.43
CA ALA A 51 2.02 9.57 -5.11
C ALA A 51 3.45 9.00 -5.07
N ARG A 52 4.09 8.83 -6.23
CA ARG A 52 5.31 8.05 -6.39
C ARG A 52 6.54 8.94 -6.59
N LEU A 53 7.57 8.67 -5.81
CA LEU A 53 8.95 9.02 -6.14
C LEU A 53 9.67 7.72 -6.51
N SER A 54 10.20 7.64 -7.72
CA SER A 54 10.79 6.42 -8.29
C SER A 54 12.26 6.34 -7.90
N ILE A 55 12.58 5.55 -6.88
CA ILE A 55 13.97 5.38 -6.37
C ILE A 55 14.57 4.03 -6.81
N ILE A 56 13.87 2.91 -6.56
CA ILE A 56 14.41 1.54 -6.76
C ILE A 56 14.02 0.95 -8.12
N ASP A 57 12.74 1.04 -8.48
CA ASP A 57 12.23 0.61 -9.79
C ASP A 57 11.78 1.87 -10.53
N LEU A 58 12.41 2.15 -11.68
CA LEU A 58 12.06 3.29 -12.55
C LEU A 58 11.00 2.92 -13.60
N HIS A 59 10.64 1.65 -13.69
CA HIS A 59 9.68 1.18 -14.69
C HIS A 59 8.23 1.46 -14.26
N GLU A 60 7.31 1.55 -15.22
CA GLU A 60 5.87 1.75 -14.97
C GLU A 60 5.25 0.61 -14.15
N SER A 61 5.85 -0.58 -14.19
CA SER A 61 5.42 -1.73 -13.40
C SER A 61 5.48 -1.50 -11.89
N GLY A 62 6.24 -0.51 -11.42
CA GLY A 62 6.29 -0.10 -10.02
C GLY A 62 5.16 0.85 -9.61
N ARG A 63 4.19 1.15 -10.49
CA ARG A 63 3.05 2.03 -10.17
C ARG A 63 2.17 1.39 -9.11
N GLN A 64 1.84 2.18 -8.10
CA GLN A 64 1.01 1.76 -6.97
C GLN A 64 -0.28 2.60 -6.93
N PRO A 65 -1.36 2.14 -6.28
CA PRO A 65 -1.52 0.84 -5.62
C PRO A 65 -1.44 -0.34 -6.60
N PHE A 66 -0.94 -1.49 -6.17
CA PHE A 66 -0.82 -2.69 -7.02
C PHE A 66 -1.55 -3.91 -6.42
N TRP A 67 -1.95 -4.82 -7.30
CA TRP A 67 -2.66 -6.05 -6.95
C TRP A 67 -1.69 -7.23 -6.79
N SER A 68 -2.06 -8.19 -5.94
CA SER A 68 -1.49 -9.54 -6.01
C SER A 68 -1.88 -10.23 -7.32
N ASP A 69 -1.20 -11.34 -7.62
CA ASP A 69 -1.37 -12.08 -8.87
C ASP A 69 -2.81 -12.57 -9.14
N ASP A 70 -3.51 -12.92 -8.07
CA ASP A 70 -4.89 -13.39 -8.02
C ASP A 70 -5.90 -12.26 -7.72
N GLU A 71 -5.44 -11.01 -7.65
CA GLU A 71 -6.24 -9.82 -7.34
C GLU A 71 -7.05 -9.93 -6.03
N THR A 72 -6.55 -10.67 -5.04
CA THR A 72 -7.15 -10.75 -3.70
C THR A 72 -6.58 -9.71 -2.74
N LEU A 73 -5.36 -9.22 -2.99
CA LEU A 73 -4.67 -8.23 -2.16
C LEU A 73 -4.42 -6.94 -2.92
N LEU A 74 -4.72 -5.81 -2.30
CA LEU A 74 -4.39 -4.46 -2.81
C LEU A 74 -3.43 -3.77 -1.86
N MET A 75 -2.32 -3.23 -2.36
CA MET A 75 -1.31 -2.58 -1.52
C MET A 75 -0.86 -1.22 -2.07
N ALA A 76 -0.59 -0.29 -1.17
CA ALA A 76 0.22 0.91 -1.44
C ALA A 76 1.29 1.06 -0.36
N HIS A 77 2.51 1.40 -0.75
CA HIS A 77 3.70 1.42 0.09
C HIS A 77 4.46 2.74 -0.05
N ASN A 78 4.98 3.24 1.07
CA ASN A 78 5.90 4.36 1.13
C ASN A 78 7.11 3.96 1.95
N GLY A 79 8.29 3.97 1.35
CA GLY A 79 9.55 3.67 2.02
C GLY A 79 10.30 2.55 1.33
N GLU A 80 11.12 1.83 2.09
CA GLU A 80 12.03 0.82 1.58
C GLU A 80 12.14 -0.36 2.55
N PHE A 81 12.02 -1.58 2.03
CA PHE A 81 12.40 -2.79 2.74
C PHE A 81 13.87 -3.13 2.46
N TYR A 82 14.72 -3.12 3.48
CA TYR A 82 16.17 -3.29 3.32
C TYR A 82 16.57 -4.72 2.95
N ASP A 83 15.90 -5.72 3.53
CA ASP A 83 16.21 -7.15 3.33
C ASP A 83 15.50 -7.76 2.11
N TYR A 84 14.85 -6.94 1.27
CA TYR A 84 13.98 -7.42 0.19
C TYR A 84 14.70 -8.34 -0.80
N LYS A 85 15.99 -8.09 -1.09
CA LYS A 85 16.77 -8.93 -2.03
C LYS A 85 16.94 -10.34 -1.51
N ARG A 86 17.32 -10.50 -0.25
CA ARG A 86 17.47 -11.81 0.40
C ARG A 86 16.14 -12.54 0.43
N ILE A 87 15.09 -11.86 0.91
CA ILE A 87 13.72 -12.42 0.98
C ILE A 87 13.23 -12.84 -0.41
N ARG A 88 13.46 -12.02 -1.44
CA ARG A 88 13.11 -12.33 -2.82
C ARG A 88 13.84 -13.56 -3.34
N THR A 89 15.15 -13.69 -3.09
CA THR A 89 15.92 -14.88 -3.47
C THR A 89 15.36 -16.13 -2.80
N ASP A 90 15.09 -16.09 -1.50
CA ASP A 90 14.52 -17.20 -0.75
C ASP A 90 13.14 -17.60 -1.31
N LEU A 91 12.29 -16.62 -1.61
CA LEU A 91 10.97 -16.85 -2.20
C LEU A 91 11.04 -17.41 -3.61
N SER A 92 11.90 -16.87 -4.47
CA SER A 92 12.08 -17.38 -5.84
C SER A 92 12.61 -18.81 -5.84
N ALA A 93 13.49 -19.18 -4.91
CA ALA A 93 13.95 -20.56 -4.74
C ALA A 93 12.82 -21.53 -4.35
N ARG A 94 11.77 -21.03 -3.66
CA ARG A 94 10.55 -21.80 -3.37
C ARG A 94 9.49 -21.74 -4.49
N GLY A 95 9.80 -21.11 -5.63
CA GLY A 95 8.93 -21.05 -6.80
C GLY A 95 8.00 -19.83 -6.89
N TYR A 96 8.13 -18.85 -6.00
CA TYR A 96 7.34 -17.62 -6.07
C TYR A 96 7.80 -16.74 -7.25
N ARG A 97 6.84 -16.13 -7.93
CA ARG A 97 7.07 -15.23 -9.06
C ARG A 97 6.93 -13.77 -8.62
N PHE A 98 7.74 -12.92 -9.22
CA PHE A 98 7.72 -11.47 -9.01
C PHE A 98 7.56 -10.78 -10.35
N ARG A 99 6.60 -9.86 -10.43
CA ARG A 99 6.24 -9.07 -11.61
C ARG A 99 7.03 -7.78 -11.74
N THR A 100 7.56 -7.27 -10.63
CA THR A 100 8.25 -5.98 -10.56
C THR A 100 9.64 -6.16 -9.97
N LYS A 101 10.47 -5.10 -10.03
CA LYS A 101 11.72 -5.03 -9.26
C LYS A 101 11.53 -4.29 -7.93
N SER A 102 10.31 -3.85 -7.63
CA SER A 102 9.99 -3.18 -6.37
C SER A 102 10.24 -4.11 -5.18
N ASP A 103 10.83 -3.53 -4.15
CA ASP A 103 10.96 -4.11 -2.82
C ASP A 103 9.59 -4.40 -2.20
N SER A 104 8.58 -3.59 -2.51
CA SER A 104 7.24 -3.66 -1.93
C SER A 104 6.53 -4.98 -2.22
N GLU A 105 6.87 -5.63 -3.33
CA GLU A 105 6.24 -6.87 -3.79
C GLU A 105 6.53 -8.07 -2.88
N ILE A 106 7.57 -8.02 -2.03
CA ILE A 106 7.82 -9.09 -1.06
C ILE A 106 6.63 -9.30 -0.12
N VAL A 107 5.88 -8.24 0.20
CA VAL A 107 4.71 -8.31 1.09
C VAL A 107 3.61 -9.16 0.45
N MET A 108 3.38 -9.01 -0.86
CA MET A 108 2.34 -9.77 -1.57
C MET A 108 2.61 -11.28 -1.61
N ASN A 109 3.88 -11.67 -1.60
CA ASN A 109 4.27 -13.08 -1.59
C ASN A 109 4.39 -13.65 -0.18
N LEU A 110 4.87 -12.85 0.79
CA LEU A 110 5.03 -13.28 2.17
C LEU A 110 3.71 -13.37 2.93
N TYR A 111 2.79 -12.43 2.71
CA TYR A 111 1.54 -12.37 3.46
C TYR A 111 0.68 -13.65 3.32
N PRO A 112 0.40 -14.15 2.10
CA PRO A 112 -0.36 -15.40 1.94
C PRO A 112 0.36 -16.63 2.53
N ASP A 113 1.69 -16.64 2.51
CA ASP A 113 2.51 -17.77 2.94
C ASP A 113 2.53 -17.96 4.46
N LYS A 114 2.64 -16.87 5.22
CA LYS A 114 2.85 -16.93 6.69
C LYS A 114 1.81 -16.19 7.52
N GLY A 115 0.91 -15.46 6.89
CA GLY A 115 -0.05 -14.58 7.56
C GLY A 115 0.55 -13.26 8.06
N PHE A 116 -0.31 -12.45 8.67
CA PHE A 116 0.02 -11.06 9.00
C PHE A 116 1.07 -10.90 10.10
N GLU A 117 0.92 -11.57 11.25
CA GLU A 117 1.83 -11.34 12.38
C GLU A 117 3.26 -11.81 12.12
N PRO A 118 3.51 -13.00 11.53
CA PRO A 118 4.87 -13.42 11.24
C PRO A 118 5.52 -12.54 10.15
N LEU A 119 4.74 -12.04 9.18
CA LEU A 119 5.20 -11.06 8.19
C LEU A 119 5.86 -9.85 8.85
N LEU A 120 5.23 -9.24 9.85
CA LEU A 120 5.76 -8.04 10.50
C LEU A 120 7.14 -8.26 11.15
N LYS A 121 7.45 -9.48 11.57
CA LYS A 121 8.75 -9.83 12.18
C LYS A 121 9.88 -9.81 11.14
N ASP A 122 9.57 -10.17 9.89
CA ASP A 122 10.53 -10.27 8.80
C ASP A 122 10.79 -8.94 8.09
N LEU A 123 9.86 -7.98 8.20
CA LEU A 123 10.03 -6.67 7.57
C LEU A 123 11.08 -5.84 8.32
N ARG A 124 12.12 -5.43 7.60
CA ARG A 124 13.20 -4.52 8.03
C ARG A 124 13.28 -3.36 7.06
N GLY A 125 13.35 -2.13 7.59
CA GLY A 125 13.38 -0.93 6.77
C GLY A 125 12.70 0.26 7.43
N GLU A 126 12.53 1.31 6.64
CA GLU A 126 11.71 2.48 6.94
C GLU A 126 10.50 2.46 6.02
N PHE A 127 9.30 2.28 6.55
CA PHE A 127 8.13 2.07 5.70
C PHE A 127 6.82 2.44 6.37
N ALA A 128 5.85 2.81 5.54
CA ALA A 128 4.45 2.79 5.86
C ALA A 128 3.71 2.15 4.68
N PHE A 129 2.79 1.23 4.93
CA PHE A 129 1.96 0.66 3.87
C PHE A 129 0.52 0.42 4.30
N SER A 130 -0.34 0.43 3.31
CA SER A 130 -1.69 -0.11 3.39
C SER A 130 -1.76 -1.42 2.61
N LEU A 131 -2.41 -2.42 3.19
CA LEU A 131 -2.70 -3.71 2.57
C LEU A 131 -4.17 -4.04 2.84
N TYR A 132 -4.95 -4.24 1.79
CA TYR A 132 -6.32 -4.70 1.92
C TYR A 132 -6.44 -6.13 1.40
N ASP A 133 -7.00 -7.00 2.24
CA ASP A 133 -7.29 -8.40 1.93
C ASP A 133 -8.79 -8.58 1.68
N LYS A 134 -9.16 -8.94 0.45
CA LYS A 134 -10.55 -9.18 0.03
C LYS A 134 -11.17 -10.41 0.68
N ASN A 135 -10.36 -11.42 1.02
CA ASN A 135 -10.84 -12.67 1.61
C ASN A 135 -11.23 -12.45 3.07
N LEU A 136 -10.50 -11.59 3.77
CA LEU A 136 -10.75 -11.25 5.17
C LEU A 136 -11.57 -9.97 5.36
N ASP A 137 -11.87 -9.25 4.27
CA ASP A 137 -12.47 -7.91 4.26
C ASP A 137 -11.79 -6.97 5.27
N ARG A 138 -10.47 -6.86 5.15
CA ARG A 138 -9.64 -6.20 6.18
C ARG A 138 -8.59 -5.29 5.58
N LEU A 139 -8.56 -4.06 6.07
CA LEU A 139 -7.49 -3.09 5.83
C LEU A 139 -6.46 -3.15 6.96
N TYR A 140 -5.21 -3.43 6.61
CA TYR A 140 -4.06 -3.27 7.47
C TYR A 140 -3.34 -1.96 7.13
N LEU A 141 -3.07 -1.17 8.16
CA LEU A 141 -2.22 0.01 8.09
C LEU A 141 -1.00 -0.22 8.97
N VAL A 142 0.17 -0.24 8.34
CA VAL A 142 1.41 -0.65 8.99
C VAL A 142 2.43 0.46 8.87
N ARG A 143 3.14 0.71 9.97
CA ARG A 143 4.23 1.66 10.05
C ARG A 143 5.46 0.95 10.64
N ASP A 144 6.64 1.36 10.23
CA ASP A 144 7.89 0.80 10.74
C ASP A 144 8.07 1.05 12.24
N ARG A 145 9.00 0.30 12.84
CA ARG A 145 9.20 0.22 14.30
C ARG A 145 9.47 1.56 14.97
N PHE A 146 10.14 2.47 14.28
CA PHE A 146 10.49 3.79 14.81
C PHE A 146 9.57 4.89 14.28
N GLY A 147 8.62 4.52 13.41
CA GLY A 147 7.73 5.46 12.79
C GLY A 147 8.44 6.42 11.84
N ILE A 148 9.48 5.99 11.15
CA ILE A 148 10.25 6.85 10.24
C ILE A 148 9.36 7.36 9.10
N LYS A 149 8.57 6.48 8.48
CA LYS A 149 7.59 6.93 7.48
C LYS A 149 6.28 7.31 8.17
N PRO A 150 5.71 8.50 7.86
CA PRO A 150 4.51 8.98 8.52
C PRO A 150 3.26 8.27 7.98
N LEU A 151 2.29 8.05 8.88
CA LEU A 151 0.98 7.50 8.57
C LEU A 151 -0.03 8.08 9.56
N TYR A 152 -1.00 8.83 9.04
CA TYR A 152 -2.08 9.44 9.79
C TYR A 152 -3.40 8.81 9.39
N TRP A 153 -4.36 8.79 10.31
CA TRP A 153 -5.69 8.26 10.05
C TRP A 153 -6.74 8.98 10.89
N ILE A 154 -7.98 8.91 10.42
CA ILE A 154 -9.17 9.38 11.13
C ILE A 154 -10.31 8.39 10.91
N ASN A 155 -11.08 8.14 11.97
CA ASN A 155 -12.36 7.45 11.89
C ASN A 155 -13.48 8.49 12.08
N THR A 156 -14.29 8.65 11.04
CA THR A 156 -15.41 9.61 10.99
C THR A 156 -16.73 9.02 11.46
N GLY A 157 -16.73 7.76 11.92
CA GLY A 157 -17.94 6.97 12.22
C GLY A 157 -18.66 6.44 10.99
N LYS A 158 -18.33 6.91 9.77
CA LYS A 158 -18.84 6.40 8.49
C LYS A 158 -17.76 5.86 7.58
N SER A 159 -16.54 6.36 7.76
CA SER A 159 -15.39 6.02 6.95
C SER A 159 -14.14 6.05 7.81
N PHE A 160 -13.22 5.13 7.52
CA PHE A 160 -11.84 5.18 7.91
C PHE A 160 -11.03 5.83 6.77
N VAL A 161 -10.30 6.90 7.05
CA VAL A 161 -9.51 7.64 6.05
C VAL A 161 -8.07 7.74 6.55
N TYR A 162 -7.09 7.53 5.67
CA TYR A 162 -5.68 7.58 6.02
C TYR A 162 -4.81 8.24 4.96
N GLY A 163 -3.63 8.68 5.35
CA GLY A 163 -2.57 9.07 4.42
C GLY A 163 -1.26 9.44 5.08
N SER A 164 -0.20 9.66 4.28
CA SER A 164 1.14 9.97 4.80
C SER A 164 1.27 11.36 5.43
N GLU A 165 0.31 12.26 5.20
CA GLU A 165 0.29 13.59 5.81
C GLU A 165 -1.11 13.96 6.28
N ILE A 166 -1.23 14.69 7.38
CA ILE A 166 -2.52 15.14 7.92
C ILE A 166 -3.36 15.87 6.86
N LYS A 167 -2.74 16.70 6.02
CA LYS A 167 -3.40 17.43 4.93
C LYS A 167 -4.14 16.55 3.90
N SER A 168 -3.82 15.25 3.83
CA SER A 168 -4.49 14.30 2.93
C SER A 168 -5.78 13.71 3.50
N ILE A 169 -6.05 13.93 4.79
CA ILE A 169 -7.21 13.39 5.52
C ILE A 169 -8.09 14.46 6.17
N LEU A 170 -7.75 15.75 6.01
CA LEU A 170 -8.52 16.91 6.48
C LEU A 170 -9.43 17.46 5.37
#